data_AF-A0AAN7HXK9-F1
#
_entry.id   AF-A0AAN7HXK9-F1
#
_cell.length_a   1.000
_cell.length_b   1.000
_cell.length_c   1.000
_cell.angle_alpha   90.00
_cell.angle_beta   90.00
_cell.angle_gamma   90.00
#
_symmetry.space_group_name_H-M   'P 1'
#
loop_
_entity.id
_entity.type
_entity.pdbx_description
1 polymer ?
#
loop_
_entity_poly.entity_id
_entity_poly.type
_entity_poly.pdbx_seq_one_letter_code
_entity_poly.pdbx_strand_id
1 'polypeptide(L)'
;MSTAKRELTPSICFNFSFFKDFMKEFRKVDDNIINRLNSTSTQAEGVCGEFFKQMSEAYAQRDQAIDYCLKLMDEDLDKKNKKLQEDPDDFDIKNSIFTQESMRQSVSNERYVEEIIRERTLQVFKNKCRAFDVTSLEK
;
A
#
# COMPACT_ATOMS: atom_id res chain seq x y z
N MET A 1 15.13 3.96 19.17
CA MET A 1 14.93 5.10 18.25
C MET A 1 13.51 5.00 17.72
N SER A 2 12.62 5.86 18.22
CA SER A 2 11.22 5.90 17.77
C SER A 2 11.17 6.47 16.36
N THR A 3 10.86 5.64 15.38
CA THR A 3 10.53 6.11 14.04
C THR A 3 9.22 6.87 14.11
N ALA A 4 9.24 8.18 13.83
CA ALA A 4 8.02 8.95 13.65
C ALA A 4 7.20 8.28 12.55
N LYS A 5 6.06 7.67 12.91
CA LYS A 5 5.16 7.03 11.97
C LYS A 5 4.60 8.13 11.08
N ARG A 6 5.02 8.20 9.82
CA ARG A 6 4.52 9.20 8.87
C ARG A 6 3.02 8.97 8.72
N GLU A 7 2.21 9.94 9.14
CA GLU A 7 0.75 9.84 9.02
C GLU A 7 0.32 10.04 7.57
N LEU A 8 -0.71 9.30 7.15
CA LEU A 8 -1.31 9.44 5.83
C LEU A 8 -2.18 10.69 5.79
N THR A 9 -1.80 11.66 4.97
CA THR A 9 -2.55 12.91 4.78
C THR A 9 -3.13 13.00 3.36
N PRO A 10 -4.23 13.75 3.14
CA PRO A 10 -4.80 13.92 1.80
C PRO A 10 -3.79 14.41 0.75
N SER A 11 -2.86 15.29 1.15
CA SER A 11 -1.83 15.83 0.25
C SER A 11 -0.89 14.78 -0.33
N ILE A 12 -0.71 13.63 0.34
CA ILE A 12 0.08 12.51 -0.17
C ILE A 12 -0.63 11.87 -1.37
N CYS A 13 -1.95 11.72 -1.31
CA CYS A 13 -2.75 11.08 -2.36
C CYS A 13 -2.79 11.90 -3.67
N PHE A 14 -2.69 13.23 -3.56
CA PHE A 14 -2.68 14.13 -4.72
C PHE A 14 -1.27 14.44 -5.26
N ASN A 15 -0.25 13.72 -4.80
CA ASN A 15 1.10 13.81 -5.33
C ASN A 15 1.70 12.41 -5.43
N PHE A 16 1.75 11.86 -6.65
CA PHE A 16 2.19 10.48 -6.87
C PHE A 16 3.62 10.22 -6.38
N SER A 17 4.54 11.18 -6.48
CA SER A 17 5.90 11.03 -5.94
C SER A 17 5.89 10.88 -4.42
N PHE A 18 5.08 11.68 -3.72
CA PHE A 18 4.93 11.57 -2.27
C PHE A 18 4.25 10.27 -1.86
N PHE A 19 3.22 9.84 -2.59
CA PHE A 19 2.58 8.55 -2.38
C PHE A 19 3.57 7.38 -2.55
N LYS A 20 4.36 7.40 -3.62
CA LYS A 20 5.38 6.39 -3.88
C LYS A 20 6.43 6.32 -2.77
N ASP A 21 6.90 7.47 -2.30
CA ASP A 21 7.87 7.50 -1.20
C ASP A 21 7.25 7.07 0.13
N PHE A 22 5.98 7.40 0.38
CA PHE A 22 5.23 6.89 1.52
C PHE A 22 5.13 5.36 1.49
N MET A 23 4.75 4.78 0.35
CA MET A 23 4.65 3.32 0.18
C MET A 23 6.00 2.62 0.35
N LYS A 24 7.09 3.19 -0.19
CA LYS A 24 8.46 2.66 0.00
C LYS A 24 8.85 2.61 1.49
N GLU A 25 8.57 3.66 2.26
CA GLU A 25 8.86 3.67 3.69
C GLU A 25 8.08 2.57 4.43
N PHE A 26 6.80 2.38 4.09
CA PHE A 26 5.97 1.32 4.68
C PHE A 26 6.47 -0.08 4.31
N ARG A 27 7.10 -0.24 3.14
CA ARG A 27 7.69 -1.51 2.67
C ARG A 27 9.04 -1.83 3.32
N LYS A 28 9.70 -0.89 4.00
CA LYS A 28 10.95 -1.20 4.75
C LYS A 28 10.74 -2.25 5.84
N VAL A 29 9.51 -2.40 6.30
CA VAL A 29 9.14 -3.46 7.26
C VAL A 29 9.38 -4.85 6.68
N ASP A 30 9.16 -5.06 5.38
CA ASP A 30 9.36 -6.35 4.70
C ASP A 30 10.83 -6.76 4.71
N ASP A 31 11.74 -5.84 4.38
CA ASP A 31 13.19 -6.07 4.44
C ASP A 31 13.64 -6.39 5.88
N ASN A 32 13.08 -5.68 6.88
CA ASN A 32 13.35 -5.96 8.28
C ASN A 32 12.87 -7.35 8.70
N ILE A 33 11.66 -7.73 8.29
CA ILE A 33 11.07 -9.05 8.54
C ILE A 33 11.95 -10.14 7.91
N ILE A 34 12.32 -10.01 6.64
CA ILE A 34 13.20 -10.98 5.95
C ILE A 34 14.53 -11.14 6.69
N ASN A 35 15.18 -10.03 7.03
CA ASN A 35 16.47 -10.06 7.71
C ASN A 35 16.39 -10.78 9.07
N ARG A 36 15.37 -10.45 9.88
CA ARG A 36 15.16 -11.09 11.19
C ARG A 36 14.76 -12.56 11.05
N LEU A 37 13.90 -12.88 10.09
CA LEU A 37 13.47 -14.26 9.84
C LEU A 37 14.65 -15.14 9.38
N ASN A 38 15.60 -14.58 8.61
CA ASN A 38 16.79 -15.31 8.19
C ASN A 38 17.77 -15.59 9.33
N SER A 39 17.87 -14.70 10.32
CA SER A 39 18.75 -14.85 11.48
C SER A 39 18.13 -15.56 12.68
N THR A 40 16.82 -15.79 12.67
CA THR A 40 16.09 -16.42 13.79
C THR A 40 15.90 -17.93 13.55
N SER A 41 16.14 -18.74 14.59
CA SER A 41 15.74 -20.16 14.55
C SER A 41 14.22 -20.26 14.70
N THR A 42 13.54 -20.72 13.66
CA THR A 42 12.07 -20.88 13.62
C THR A 42 11.57 -22.15 14.30
N GLN A 43 12.44 -22.88 15.02
CA GLN A 43 12.09 -24.09 15.75
C GLN A 43 11.37 -23.82 17.08
N ALA A 44 11.49 -22.62 17.61
CA ALA A 44 10.80 -22.22 18.84
C ALA A 44 9.32 -21.92 18.56
N GLU A 45 8.44 -22.39 19.45
CA GLU A 45 7.00 -22.14 19.38
C GLU A 45 6.70 -20.63 19.40
N GLY A 46 5.73 -20.20 18.58
CA GLY A 46 5.24 -18.81 18.56
C GLY A 46 6.03 -17.83 17.68
N VAL A 47 7.30 -18.11 17.36
CA VAL A 47 8.15 -17.21 16.54
C VAL A 47 7.53 -16.93 15.17
N CYS A 48 7.06 -17.97 14.47
CA CYS A 48 6.39 -17.82 13.19
C CYS A 48 5.08 -17.02 13.30
N GLY A 49 4.35 -17.14 14.41
CA GLY A 49 3.13 -16.36 14.66
C GLY A 49 3.41 -14.87 14.80
N GLU A 50 4.52 -14.49 15.43
CA GLU A 50 4.91 -13.07 15.56
C GLU A 50 5.29 -12.45 14.21
N PHE A 51 6.05 -13.17 13.38
CA PHE A 51 6.39 -12.72 12.03
C PHE A 51 5.14 -12.64 11.14
N PHE A 52 4.27 -13.64 11.22
CA PHE A 52 3.01 -13.66 10.49
C PHE A 52 2.13 -12.45 10.83
N LYS A 53 1.98 -12.15 12.13
CA LYS A 53 1.25 -10.98 12.59
C LYS A 53 1.85 -9.67 12.04
N GLN A 54 3.17 -9.52 12.12
CA GLN A 54 3.86 -8.33 11.58
C GLN A 54 3.64 -8.17 10.07
N MET A 55 3.72 -9.27 9.30
CA MET A 55 3.44 -9.26 7.87
C MET A 55 1.98 -8.88 7.58
N SER A 56 1.03 -9.51 8.27
CA SER A 56 -0.40 -9.24 8.11
C SER A 56 -0.74 -7.78 8.41
N GLU A 57 -0.18 -7.21 9.48
CA GLU A 57 -0.40 -5.81 9.84
C GLU A 57 0.23 -4.86 8.82
N ALA A 58 1.42 -5.18 8.31
CA ALA A 58 2.07 -4.40 7.27
C ALA A 58 1.26 -4.39 5.97
N TYR A 59 0.77 -5.55 5.54
CA TYR A 59 -0.05 -5.68 4.33
C TYR A 59 -1.35 -4.88 4.47
N ALA A 60 -2.05 -5.04 5.60
CA ALA A 60 -3.29 -4.31 5.88
C ALA A 60 -3.06 -2.79 5.91
N GLN A 61 -1.97 -2.30 6.50
CA GLN A 61 -1.65 -0.87 6.52
C GLN A 61 -1.44 -0.30 5.11
N ARG A 62 -0.81 -1.08 4.21
CA ARG A 62 -0.58 -0.67 2.82
C ARG A 62 -1.86 -0.71 1.98
N ASP A 63 -2.71 -1.71 2.17
CA ASP A 63 -4.03 -1.75 1.54
C ASP A 63 -4.88 -0.55 1.96
N GLN A 64 -4.93 -0.26 3.25
CA GLN A 64 -5.64 0.91 3.78
C GLN A 64 -5.13 2.23 3.17
N ALA A 65 -3.82 2.36 2.95
CA ALA A 65 -3.26 3.56 2.34
C ALA A 65 -3.65 3.71 0.86
N ILE A 66 -3.61 2.62 0.09
CA ILE A 66 -4.05 2.61 -1.31
C ILE A 66 -5.55 2.92 -1.38
N ASP A 67 -6.37 2.22 -0.59
CA ASP A 67 -7.83 2.36 -0.55
C ASP A 67 -8.25 3.78 -0.17
N TYR A 68 -7.60 4.36 0.84
CA TYR A 68 -7.86 5.73 1.27
C TYR A 68 -7.57 6.73 0.15
N CYS A 69 -6.43 6.61 -0.51
CA CYS A 69 -6.08 7.53 -1.59
C CYS A 69 -7.00 7.39 -2.80
N LEU A 70 -7.34 6.15 -3.21
CA LEU A 70 -8.29 5.94 -4.30
C LEU A 70 -9.66 6.54 -3.98
N LYS A 71 -10.18 6.33 -2.77
CA LYS A 71 -11.46 6.90 -2.34
C LYS A 71 -11.45 8.44 -2.38
N LEU A 72 -10.40 9.08 -1.86
CA LEU A 72 -10.29 10.55 -1.91
C LEU A 72 -10.22 11.08 -3.34
N MET A 73 -9.49 10.39 -4.21
CA MET A 73 -9.37 10.77 -5.62
C MET A 73 -10.69 10.59 -6.37
N ASP A 74 -11.44 9.52 -6.09
CA ASP A 74 -12.77 9.27 -6.63
C ASP A 74 -13.75 10.37 -6.20
N GLU A 75 -13.78 10.71 -4.91
CA GLU A 75 -14.64 11.80 -4.40
C GLU A 75 -14.32 13.16 -5.02
N ASP A 76 -13.04 13.44 -5.29
CA ASP A 76 -12.63 14.70 -5.91
C ASP A 76 -12.88 14.72 -7.43
N LEU A 77 -12.70 13.58 -8.13
CA LEU A 77 -13.11 13.43 -9.53
C LEU A 77 -14.62 13.61 -9.69
N ASP A 78 -15.44 13.03 -8.81
CA ASP A 78 -16.89 13.19 -8.83
C ASP A 78 -17.30 14.66 -8.68
N LYS A 79 -16.63 15.42 -7.81
CA LYS A 79 -16.87 16.87 -7.65
C LYS A 79 -16.51 17.63 -8.92
N LYS A 80 -15.39 17.32 -9.55
CA LYS A 80 -14.96 17.98 -10.80
C LYS A 80 -15.88 17.63 -11.96
N ASN A 81 -16.31 16.38 -12.07
CA ASN A 81 -17.27 15.95 -13.09
C ASN A 81 -18.62 16.65 -12.95
N LYS A 82 -19.11 16.87 -11.72
CA LYS A 82 -20.34 17.66 -11.49
C LYS A 82 -20.18 19.11 -11.94
N LYS A 83 -19.05 19.75 -11.63
CA LYS A 83 -18.76 21.11 -12.10
C LYS A 83 -18.67 21.19 -13.62
N LEU A 84 -18.08 20.18 -14.26
CA LEU A 84 -18.00 20.12 -15.72
C LEU A 84 -19.38 19.95 -16.37
N GLN A 85 -20.35 19.35 -15.69
CA GLN A 85 -21.73 19.29 -16.18
C GLN A 85 -22.43 20.65 -16.12
N GLU A 86 -22.06 21.50 -15.15
CA GLU A 86 -22.58 22.88 -15.02
C GLU A 86 -21.98 23.81 -16.09
N ASP A 87 -20.69 23.64 -16.40
CA ASP A 87 -19.99 24.36 -17.46
C ASP A 87 -19.18 23.40 -18.37
N PRO A 88 -19.79 22.89 -19.46
CA PRO A 88 -19.15 21.93 -20.36
C PRO A 88 -17.94 22.46 -21.12
N ASP A 89 -17.75 23.77 -21.20
CA ASP A 89 -16.66 24.41 -21.95
C ASP A 89 -15.49 24.87 -21.04
N ASP A 90 -15.53 24.53 -19.75
CA ASP A 90 -14.41 24.74 -18.82
C ASP A 90 -13.25 23.78 -19.14
N PHE A 91 -12.31 24.25 -19.96
CA PHE A 91 -11.10 23.53 -20.34
C PHE A 91 -10.15 23.29 -19.17
N ASP A 92 -10.12 24.17 -18.17
CA ASP A 92 -9.24 24.04 -17.01
C ASP A 92 -9.70 22.87 -16.13
N ILE A 93 -11.01 22.72 -15.91
CA ILE A 93 -11.60 21.58 -15.22
C ILE A 93 -11.36 20.27 -15.99
N LYS A 94 -11.57 20.26 -17.32
CA LYS A 94 -11.27 19.08 -18.15
C LYS A 94 -9.82 18.61 -18.01
N ASN A 95 -8.87 19.54 -18.11
CA ASN A 95 -7.44 19.21 -17.98
C ASN A 95 -7.09 18.72 -16.56
N SER A 96 -7.72 19.30 -15.54
CA SER A 96 -7.56 18.87 -14.15
C SER A 96 -8.09 17.45 -13.91
N ILE A 97 -9.24 17.09 -14.49
CA ILE A 97 -9.81 15.74 -14.44
C ILE A 97 -8.85 14.74 -15.07
N PHE A 98 -8.39 15.00 -16.31
CA PHE A 98 -7.47 14.10 -17.00
C PHE A 98 -6.18 13.83 -16.21
N THR A 99 -5.58 14.89 -15.65
CA THR A 99 -4.37 14.78 -14.82
C THR A 99 -4.62 13.91 -13.60
N GLN A 100 -5.76 14.08 -12.95
CA GLN A 100 -6.13 13.33 -11.76
C GLN A 100 -6.51 11.88 -12.05
N GLU A 101 -7.19 11.59 -13.17
CA GLU A 101 -7.48 10.22 -13.60
C GLU A 101 -6.19 9.45 -13.87
N SER A 102 -5.22 10.07 -14.54
CA SER A 102 -3.88 9.49 -14.77
C SER A 102 -3.16 9.18 -13.45
N MET A 103 -3.20 10.13 -12.50
CA MET A 103 -2.62 9.92 -11.17
C MET A 103 -3.34 8.80 -10.41
N ARG A 104 -4.67 8.77 -10.44
CA ARG A 104 -5.49 7.73 -9.80
C ARG A 104 -5.17 6.36 -10.37
N GLN A 105 -5.01 6.25 -11.69
CA GLN A 105 -4.57 5.00 -12.32
C GLN A 105 -3.19 4.58 -11.83
N SER A 106 -2.28 5.53 -11.66
CA SER A 106 -0.94 5.26 -11.11
C SER A 106 -1.00 4.73 -9.67
N VAL A 107 -1.86 5.30 -8.82
CA VAL A 107 -2.11 4.81 -7.45
C VAL A 107 -2.77 3.43 -7.47
N SER A 108 -3.74 3.19 -8.36
CA SER A 108 -4.39 1.88 -8.52
C SER A 108 -3.38 0.79 -8.92
N ASN A 109 -2.44 1.13 -9.81
CA ASN A 109 -1.40 0.22 -10.26
C ASN A 109 -0.43 -0.20 -9.13
N GLU A 110 -0.34 0.56 -8.03
CA GLU A 110 0.48 0.15 -6.87
C GLU A 110 -0.08 -1.10 -6.16
N ARG A 111 -1.31 -1.53 -6.44
CA ARG A 111 -1.80 -2.85 -6.01
C ARG A 111 -0.99 -4.00 -6.60
N TYR A 112 -0.62 -3.92 -7.87
CA TYR A 112 0.21 -4.95 -8.51
C TYR A 112 1.63 -4.97 -7.92
N VAL A 113 2.18 -3.78 -7.63
CA VAL A 113 3.47 -3.68 -6.94
C VAL A 113 3.39 -4.32 -5.56
N GLU A 114 2.30 -4.07 -4.85
CA GLU A 114 2.05 -4.64 -3.53
C GLU A 114 1.94 -6.17 -3.57
N GLU A 115 1.21 -6.74 -4.53
CA GLU A 115 1.11 -8.18 -4.75
C GLU A 115 2.48 -8.84 -4.91
N ILE A 116 3.34 -8.29 -5.77
CA ILE A 116 4.71 -8.80 -6.01
C ILE A 116 5.55 -8.76 -4.72
N ILE A 117 5.42 -7.69 -3.94
CA ILE A 117 6.19 -7.54 -2.69
C ILE A 117 5.71 -8.53 -1.64
N ARG A 118 4.39 -8.73 -1.51
CA ARG A 118 3.80 -9.72 -0.62
C ARG A 118 4.26 -11.12 -0.96
N GLU A 119 4.23 -11.47 -2.23
CA GLU A 119 4.66 -12.80 -2.67
C GLU A 119 6.10 -13.07 -2.25
N ARG A 120 7.01 -12.10 -2.45
CA ARG A 120 8.42 -12.23 -2.06
C ARG A 120 8.60 -12.46 -0.56
N THR A 121 7.95 -11.66 0.30
CA THR A 121 8.07 -11.87 1.75
C THR A 121 7.42 -13.17 2.20
N LEU A 122 6.27 -13.52 1.62
CA LEU A 122 5.54 -14.74 1.93
C LEU A 122 6.31 -16.00 1.55
N GLN A 123 7.01 -16.00 0.40
CA GLN A 123 7.85 -17.13 -0.01
C GLN A 123 8.98 -17.40 1.01
N VAL A 124 9.66 -16.35 1.49
CA VAL A 124 10.70 -16.51 2.54
C VAL A 124 10.09 -17.03 3.83
N PHE A 125 8.93 -16.50 4.22
CA PHE A 125 8.18 -16.97 5.39
C PHE A 125 7.84 -18.46 5.29
N LYS A 126 7.19 -18.90 4.21
CA LYS A 126 6.83 -20.32 3.97
C LYS A 126 8.03 -21.25 4.05
N ASN A 127 9.18 -20.84 3.52
CA ASN A 127 10.40 -21.64 3.55
C ASN A 127 10.93 -21.88 4.97
N LYS A 128 10.79 -20.88 5.85
CA LYS A 128 11.29 -20.88 7.23
C LYS A 128 10.25 -21.41 8.22
N CYS A 129 8.97 -21.20 7.96
CA CYS A 129 7.83 -21.51 8.80
C CYS A 129 6.89 -22.52 8.11
N ARG A 130 7.44 -23.67 7.69
CA ARG A 130 6.75 -24.65 6.82
C ARG A 130 5.45 -25.22 7.38
N ALA A 131 5.31 -25.30 8.70
CA ALA A 131 4.14 -25.85 9.38
C ALA A 131 3.06 -24.79 9.69
N PHE A 132 3.28 -23.54 9.32
CA PHE A 132 2.37 -22.44 9.63
C PHE A 132 1.35 -22.25 8.49
N ASP A 133 0.07 -22.13 8.85
CA ASP A 133 -1.00 -21.83 7.89
C ASP A 133 -0.96 -20.36 7.50
N VAL A 134 -0.89 -20.10 6.19
CA VAL A 134 -0.79 -18.76 5.61
C VAL A 134 -1.93 -18.42 4.66
N THR A 135 -2.98 -19.25 4.58
CA THR A 135 -4.08 -19.07 3.62
C THR A 135 -4.76 -17.70 3.75
N SER A 136 -4.75 -17.08 4.93
CA SER A 136 -5.33 -15.74 5.10
C SER A 136 -4.52 -14.61 4.45
N LEU A 137 -3.27 -14.83 4.04
CA LEU A 137 -2.39 -13.85 3.37
C LEU A 137 -2.26 -14.06 1.86
N GLU A 138 -2.80 -15.16 1.31
CA GLU A 138 -2.71 -15.51 -0.12
C GLU A 138 -3.80 -14.84 -0.99
N LYS A 139 -4.32 -13.70 -0.55
CA LYS A 139 -5.41 -12.98 -1.24
C LYS A 139 -4.91 -11.94 -2.22
#